data_AF-A0A1H3YTB1-F1
#
_entry.id   AF-A0A1H3YTB1-F1
#
_cell.length_a   1.000
_cell.length_b   1.000
_cell.length_c   1.000
_cell.angle_alpha   90.00
_cell.angle_beta   90.00
_cell.angle_gamma   90.00
#
_symmetry.space_group_name_H-M   'P 1'
#
loop_
_entity.id
_entity.type
_entity.pdbx_description
1 polymer ?
#
loop_
_entity_poly.entity_id
_entity_poly.type
_entity_poly.pdbx_seq_one_letter_code
_entity_poly.pdbx_strand_id
1 'polypeptide(L)'
;MSEAGATPPRAAFKPRACARCGAPITPNEAVSGGHCSAPACAAASRRAAVDGVAARREAERLEARAAALRAAEPAIAAARAALGGAPGDALTMDAPFTERRLAPADRAQQAAFLAHLEGVVAAGFALPAVDAEATQDAEAAAAAPQAAGVAACAACRGWCCQHGAGRMAFLSAKDIARQRARRPEADAAAMLALYRDALPDRSLHGSCVYHGAQGCVLPRSLRAETCNAFRCFELREIDQALARSRRRRLVVVARNGGRPRAFGAVDLDRADREGLSAVTVAPIGGGPGGGD
;
A
#
# COMPACT_ATOMS: atom_id res chain seq x y z
N MET A 1 -72.99 -1.30 27.39
CA MET A 1 -73.10 -2.17 26.21
C MET A 1 -71.92 -1.85 25.32
N SER A 2 -70.81 -2.59 25.46
CA SER A 2 -69.63 -2.48 24.59
C SER A 2 -69.65 -3.66 23.65
N GLU A 3 -69.82 -3.40 22.36
CA GLU A 3 -69.67 -4.38 21.30
C GLU A 3 -68.19 -4.78 21.20
N ALA A 4 -67.91 -6.05 21.48
CA ALA A 4 -66.61 -6.65 21.24
C ALA A 4 -66.41 -6.76 19.72
N GLY A 5 -65.57 -5.88 19.16
CA GLY A 5 -65.18 -5.94 17.76
C GLY A 5 -64.50 -7.26 17.43
N ALA A 6 -65.14 -8.07 16.59
CA ALA A 6 -64.59 -9.32 16.09
C ALA A 6 -63.30 -9.05 15.30
N THR A 7 -62.19 -9.64 15.74
CA THR A 7 -60.92 -9.58 15.01
C THR A 7 -61.08 -10.32 13.68
N PRO A 8 -60.76 -9.71 12.52
CA PRO A 8 -60.91 -10.37 11.23
C PRO A 8 -60.02 -11.62 11.15
N PRO A 9 -60.46 -12.68 10.44
CA PRO A 9 -59.70 -13.92 10.32
C PRO A 9 -58.37 -13.65 9.62
N ARG A 10 -57.26 -14.06 10.25
CA ARG A 10 -55.93 -14.02 9.63
C ARG A 10 -55.94 -14.90 8.39
N ALA A 11 -55.57 -14.34 7.24
CA ALA A 11 -55.42 -15.08 6.00
C ALA A 11 -54.47 -16.28 6.20
N ALA A 12 -54.90 -17.47 5.76
CA ALA A 12 -54.12 -18.69 5.89
C ALA A 12 -52.81 -18.57 5.10
N PHE A 13 -51.68 -18.89 5.76
CA PHE A 13 -50.38 -18.89 5.12
C PHE A 13 -50.30 -20.01 4.07
N LYS A 14 -49.94 -19.66 2.83
CA LYS A 14 -49.63 -20.65 1.79
C LYS A 14 -48.19 -21.16 2.00
N PRO A 15 -47.99 -22.48 2.23
CA PRO A 15 -46.66 -23.04 2.43
C PRO A 15 -45.75 -22.73 1.23
N ARG A 16 -44.56 -22.21 1.50
CA ARG A 16 -43.50 -22.03 0.50
C ARG A 16 -42.51 -23.17 0.59
N ALA A 17 -41.76 -23.40 -0.49
CA ALA A 17 -40.65 -24.34 -0.50
C ALA A 17 -39.33 -23.60 -0.19
N CYS A 18 -38.42 -24.28 0.51
CA CYS A 18 -37.06 -23.83 0.75
C CYS A 18 -36.34 -23.62 -0.58
N ALA A 19 -35.76 -22.44 -0.79
CA ALA A 19 -35.02 -22.11 -2.02
C ALA A 19 -33.74 -22.96 -2.22
N ARG A 20 -33.39 -23.83 -1.27
CA ARG A 20 -32.19 -24.69 -1.32
C ARG A 20 -32.52 -26.17 -1.54
N CYS A 21 -33.42 -26.73 -0.73
CA CYS A 21 -33.72 -28.17 -0.76
C CYS A 21 -35.17 -28.49 -1.16
N GLY A 22 -36.02 -27.49 -1.40
CA GLY A 22 -37.42 -27.69 -1.76
C GLY A 22 -38.35 -28.10 -0.62
N ALA A 23 -37.83 -28.39 0.58
CA ALA A 23 -38.67 -28.74 1.73
C ALA A 23 -39.65 -27.62 2.10
N PRO A 24 -40.86 -27.93 2.60
CA PRO A 24 -41.80 -26.92 3.06
C PRO A 24 -41.17 -26.07 4.18
N ILE A 25 -41.36 -24.75 4.11
CA ILE A 25 -40.87 -23.81 5.12
C ILE A 25 -42.03 -23.16 5.87
N THR A 26 -41.78 -22.85 7.14
CA THR A 26 -42.71 -22.13 8.01
C THR A 26 -42.85 -20.66 7.60
N PRO A 27 -43.90 -19.96 8.07
CA PRO A 27 -44.05 -18.52 7.84
C PRO A 27 -42.82 -17.71 8.28
N ASN A 28 -42.22 -18.03 9.42
CA ASN A 28 -41.04 -17.32 9.91
C ASN A 28 -39.83 -17.57 9.00
N GLU A 29 -39.57 -18.81 8.60
CA GLU A 29 -38.49 -19.15 7.67
C GLU A 29 -38.65 -18.47 6.29
N ALA A 30 -39.90 -18.24 5.85
CA ALA A 30 -40.17 -17.51 4.62
C ALA A 30 -39.77 -16.02 4.70
N VAL A 31 -39.88 -15.39 5.88
CA VAL A 31 -39.48 -13.99 6.11
C VAL A 31 -37.98 -13.87 6.43
N SER A 32 -37.41 -14.85 7.14
CA SER A 32 -36.03 -14.81 7.63
C SER A 32 -34.96 -15.25 6.62
N GLY A 33 -35.31 -15.37 5.32
CA GLY A 33 -34.33 -15.68 4.27
C GLY A 33 -34.77 -16.74 3.26
N GLY A 34 -36.01 -17.26 3.36
CA GLY A 34 -36.58 -18.15 2.34
C GLY A 34 -35.95 -19.55 2.30
N HIS A 35 -35.38 -20.02 3.41
CA HIS A 35 -34.78 -21.35 3.51
C HIS A 35 -35.19 -22.03 4.82
N CYS A 36 -35.20 -23.36 4.84
CA CYS A 36 -35.49 -24.11 6.06
C CYS A 36 -34.34 -24.04 7.07
N SER A 37 -34.65 -24.37 8.32
CA SER A 37 -33.75 -24.42 9.48
C SER A 37 -32.79 -25.61 9.48
N ALA A 38 -32.87 -26.52 8.51
CA ALA A 38 -31.92 -27.62 8.38
C ALA A 38 -30.47 -27.10 8.35
N PRO A 39 -29.53 -27.67 9.14
CA PRO A 39 -28.19 -27.09 9.32
C PRO A 39 -27.44 -26.82 8.01
N ALA A 40 -27.56 -27.71 7.02
CA ALA A 40 -26.95 -27.55 5.71
C ALA A 40 -27.52 -26.34 4.93
N CYS A 41 -28.84 -26.16 4.94
CA CYS A 41 -29.51 -25.03 4.27
C CYS A 41 -29.19 -23.71 4.97
N ALA A 42 -29.22 -23.69 6.30
CA ALA A 42 -28.88 -22.49 7.08
C ALA A 42 -27.41 -22.09 6.91
N ALA A 43 -26.48 -23.04 6.91
CA ALA A 43 -25.06 -22.77 6.66
C ALA A 43 -24.80 -22.25 5.23
N ALA A 44 -25.47 -22.82 4.22
CA ALA A 44 -25.36 -22.36 2.84
C ALA A 44 -25.89 -20.93 2.66
N SER A 45 -27.03 -20.60 3.29
CA SER A 45 -27.60 -19.26 3.24
C SER A 45 -26.74 -18.22 3.95
N ARG A 46 -26.15 -18.57 5.11
CA ARG A 46 -25.17 -17.69 5.77
C ARG A 46 -23.95 -17.42 4.91
N ARG A 47 -23.38 -18.46 4.28
CA ARG A 47 -22.24 -18.30 3.34
C ARG A 47 -22.61 -17.37 2.19
N ALA A 48 -23.73 -17.63 1.51
CA ALA A 48 -24.20 -16.80 0.41
C ALA A 48 -24.46 -15.34 0.84
N ALA A 49 -24.95 -15.11 2.07
CA ALA A 49 -25.13 -13.76 2.60
C ALA A 49 -23.78 -13.06 2.83
N VAL A 50 -22.79 -13.76 3.41
CA VAL A 50 -21.42 -13.23 3.59
C VAL A 50 -20.76 -12.93 2.25
N ASP A 51 -20.83 -13.86 1.29
CA ASP A 51 -20.29 -13.69 -0.05
C ASP A 51 -20.97 -12.52 -0.78
N GLY A 52 -22.29 -12.39 -0.63
CA GLY A 52 -23.05 -11.28 -1.20
C GLY A 52 -22.67 -9.91 -0.61
N VAL A 53 -22.39 -9.84 0.70
CA VAL A 53 -21.86 -8.61 1.34
C VAL A 53 -20.46 -8.30 0.79
N ALA A 54 -19.59 -9.29 0.67
CA ALA A 54 -18.24 -9.11 0.13
C ALA A 54 -18.27 -8.65 -1.34
N ALA A 55 -19.10 -9.26 -2.17
CA ALA A 55 -19.25 -8.89 -3.58
C ALA A 55 -19.79 -7.46 -3.75
N ARG A 56 -20.79 -7.05 -2.95
CA ARG A 56 -21.28 -5.65 -2.98
C ARG A 56 -20.20 -4.65 -2.59
N ARG A 57 -19.45 -4.93 -1.52
CA ARG A 57 -18.33 -4.06 -1.09
C ARG A 57 -17.24 -3.95 -2.16
N GLU A 58 -16.92 -5.04 -2.86
CA GLU A 58 -15.95 -4.99 -3.94
C GLU A 58 -16.48 -4.20 -5.15
N ALA A 59 -17.75 -4.38 -5.52
CA ALA A 59 -18.38 -3.59 -6.57
C ALA A 59 -18.36 -2.08 -6.24
N GLU A 60 -18.75 -1.70 -5.02
CA GLU A 60 -18.68 -0.33 -4.52
C GLU A 60 -17.23 0.21 -4.55
N ARG A 61 -16.24 -0.62 -4.18
CA ARG A 61 -14.82 -0.26 -4.24
C ARG A 61 -14.35 0.02 -5.68
N LEU A 62 -14.75 -0.83 -6.63
CA LEU A 62 -14.40 -0.67 -8.05
C LEU A 62 -15.06 0.56 -8.66
N GLU A 63 -16.33 0.82 -8.34
CA GLU A 63 -17.05 2.01 -8.79
C GLU A 63 -16.41 3.29 -8.22
N ALA A 64 -16.12 3.31 -6.92
CA ALA A 64 -15.43 4.43 -6.27
C ALA A 64 -14.04 4.68 -6.87
N ARG A 65 -13.30 3.62 -7.21
CA ARG A 65 -12.01 3.72 -7.91
C ARG A 65 -12.18 4.33 -9.30
N ALA A 66 -13.15 3.87 -10.07
CA ALA A 66 -13.41 4.39 -11.42
C ALA A 66 -13.84 5.87 -11.38
N ALA A 67 -14.69 6.26 -10.42
CA ALA A 67 -15.07 7.65 -10.20
C ALA A 67 -13.87 8.53 -9.81
N ALA A 68 -12.99 8.05 -8.94
CA ALA A 68 -11.77 8.76 -8.55
C ALA A 68 -10.85 9.04 -9.74
N LEU A 69 -10.64 8.03 -10.60
CA LEU A 69 -9.81 8.18 -11.80
C LEU A 69 -10.43 9.18 -12.79
N ARG A 70 -11.76 9.14 -13.00
CA ARG A 70 -12.46 10.14 -13.82
C ARG A 70 -12.29 11.56 -13.26
N ALA A 71 -12.44 11.73 -11.95
CA ALA A 71 -12.23 13.03 -11.30
C ALA A 71 -10.77 13.51 -11.36
N ALA A 72 -9.82 12.59 -11.41
CA ALA A 72 -8.39 12.87 -11.53
C ALA A 72 -7.94 13.14 -12.98
N GLU A 73 -8.79 12.95 -13.98
CA GLU A 73 -8.39 12.98 -15.39
C GLU A 73 -7.63 14.25 -15.79
N PRO A 74 -7.98 15.48 -15.35
CA PRO A 74 -7.19 16.67 -15.67
C PRO A 74 -5.75 16.59 -15.16
N ALA A 75 -5.55 16.07 -13.95
CA ALA A 75 -4.22 15.90 -13.37
C ALA A 75 -3.45 14.75 -14.03
N ILE A 76 -4.14 13.66 -14.38
CA ILE A 76 -3.56 12.55 -15.15
C ILE A 76 -3.10 13.05 -16.53
N ALA A 77 -3.94 13.82 -17.22
CA ALA A 77 -3.63 14.39 -18.53
C ALA A 77 -2.42 15.34 -18.45
N ALA A 78 -2.35 16.20 -17.43
CA ALA A 78 -1.19 17.06 -17.19
C ALA A 78 0.09 16.25 -16.90
N ALA A 79 0.01 15.21 -16.07
CA ALA A 79 1.14 14.31 -15.80
C ALA A 79 1.61 13.57 -17.06
N ARG A 80 0.68 13.08 -17.89
CA ARG A 80 1.00 12.46 -19.18
C ARG A 80 1.66 13.45 -20.13
N ALA A 81 1.16 14.68 -20.21
CA ALA A 81 1.74 15.72 -21.05
C ALA A 81 3.17 16.07 -20.61
N ALA A 82 3.44 16.11 -19.30
CA ALA A 82 4.78 16.36 -18.75
C ALA A 82 5.79 15.25 -19.07
N LEU A 83 5.33 14.00 -19.26
CA LEU A 83 6.18 12.91 -19.73
C LEU A 83 6.46 12.97 -21.24
N GLY A 84 5.67 13.73 -22.00
CA GLY A 84 5.68 13.73 -23.46
C GLY A 84 5.10 12.45 -24.09
N GLY A 85 5.06 12.39 -25.42
CA GLY A 85 4.55 11.26 -26.19
C GLY A 85 3.07 11.38 -26.61
N ALA A 86 2.57 10.34 -27.28
CA ALA A 86 1.21 10.34 -27.80
C ALA A 86 0.17 10.00 -26.70
N PRO A 87 -1.07 10.51 -26.81
CA PRO A 87 -2.17 10.08 -25.96
C PRO A 87 -2.36 8.55 -26.01
N GLY A 88 -2.15 7.86 -24.89
CA GLY A 88 -2.27 6.40 -24.79
C GLY A 88 -0.94 5.64 -24.60
N ASP A 89 0.19 6.33 -24.70
CA ASP A 89 1.52 5.74 -24.48
C ASP A 89 1.84 5.49 -23.00
N ALA A 90 1.13 6.17 -22.09
CA ALA A 90 1.32 6.05 -20.66
C ALA A 90 0.35 5.06 -20.02
N LEU A 91 0.89 4.11 -19.25
CA LEU A 91 0.12 3.27 -18.35
C LEU A 91 -0.34 4.13 -17.17
N THR A 92 -1.61 4.02 -16.80
CA THR A 92 -2.15 4.72 -15.61
C THR A 92 -2.62 3.70 -14.60
N MET A 93 -2.05 3.81 -13.40
CA MET A 93 -2.33 2.96 -12.25
C MET A 93 -2.74 3.83 -11.07
N ASP A 94 -3.32 3.24 -10.02
CA ASP A 94 -3.63 3.94 -8.77
C ASP A 94 -2.96 3.29 -7.56
N ALA A 95 -2.81 4.08 -6.51
CA ALA A 95 -2.30 3.64 -5.22
C ALA A 95 -3.08 4.30 -4.07
N PRO A 96 -3.10 3.72 -2.85
CA PRO A 96 -3.61 4.44 -1.70
C PRO A 96 -2.74 5.68 -1.43
N PHE A 97 -3.27 6.67 -0.74
CA PHE A 97 -2.52 7.83 -0.26
C PHE A 97 -2.54 7.86 1.25
N THR A 98 -1.38 8.04 1.90
CA THR A 98 -1.35 8.26 3.35
C THR A 98 -1.61 9.72 3.70
N GLU A 99 -2.66 9.93 4.48
CA GLU A 99 -2.99 11.23 5.08
C GLU A 99 -2.36 11.42 6.47
N ARG A 100 -1.45 10.52 6.87
CA ARG A 100 -0.73 10.68 8.12
C ARG A 100 -0.06 12.05 8.16
N ARG A 101 -0.18 12.68 9.31
CA ARG A 101 0.40 13.99 9.58
C ARG A 101 1.92 13.86 9.66
N LEU A 102 2.61 14.75 8.96
CA LEU A 102 4.04 14.98 9.16
C LEU A 102 4.21 15.80 10.44
N ALA A 103 4.83 15.21 11.45
CA ALA A 103 5.04 15.83 12.76
C ALA A 103 6.53 15.85 13.10
N PRO A 104 6.97 16.63 14.10
CA PRO A 104 8.27 16.40 14.71
C PRO A 104 8.45 14.92 15.05
N ALA A 105 9.64 14.39 14.79
CA ALA A 105 9.91 12.98 15.00
C ALA A 105 9.76 12.60 16.48
N ASP A 106 9.16 11.45 16.73
CA ASP A 106 8.98 10.92 18.08
C ASP A 106 10.34 10.58 18.70
N ARG A 107 10.75 11.38 19.69
CA ARG A 107 12.04 11.23 20.38
C ARG A 107 12.15 9.91 21.11
N ALA A 108 11.06 9.40 21.70
CA ALA A 108 11.07 8.11 22.38
C ALA A 108 11.24 6.97 21.36
N GLN A 109 10.58 7.06 20.21
CA GLN A 109 10.75 6.10 19.12
C GLN A 109 12.18 6.13 18.55
N GLN A 110 12.75 7.31 18.32
CA GLN A 110 14.13 7.46 17.85
C GLN A 110 15.13 6.89 18.86
N ALA A 111 14.97 7.19 20.16
CA ALA A 111 15.84 6.65 21.20
C ALA A 111 15.77 5.12 21.28
N ALA A 112 14.56 4.54 21.24
CA ALA A 112 14.37 3.09 21.22
C ALA A 112 15.00 2.44 19.97
N PHE A 113 14.89 3.09 18.81
CA PHE A 113 15.55 2.64 17.59
C PHE A 113 17.07 2.71 17.68
N LEU A 114 17.64 3.79 18.21
CA LEU A 114 19.10 3.94 18.35
C LEU A 114 19.69 2.89 19.30
N ALA A 115 19.02 2.62 20.43
CA ALA A 115 19.42 1.54 21.33
C ALA A 115 19.36 0.16 20.65
N HIS A 116 18.33 -0.10 19.84
CA HIS A 116 18.26 -1.33 19.05
C HIS A 116 19.36 -1.41 17.98
N LEU A 117 19.64 -0.28 17.31
CA LEU A 117 20.65 -0.17 16.27
C LEU A 117 22.04 -0.49 16.80
N GLU A 118 22.40 -0.03 18.01
CA GLU A 118 23.65 -0.40 18.67
C GLU A 118 23.82 -1.92 18.78
N GLY A 119 22.78 -2.62 19.27
CA GLY A 119 22.79 -4.08 19.36
C GLY A 119 22.89 -4.78 17.99
N VAL A 120 22.15 -4.28 17.00
CA VAL A 120 22.18 -4.83 15.64
C VAL A 120 23.52 -4.60 14.94
N VAL A 121 24.14 -3.44 15.15
CA VAL A 121 25.47 -3.14 14.61
C VAL A 121 26.53 -4.02 15.27
N ALA A 122 26.55 -4.10 16.60
CA ALA A 122 27.49 -4.97 17.31
C ALA A 122 27.36 -6.43 16.85
N ALA A 123 26.13 -6.95 16.75
CA ALA A 123 25.86 -8.29 16.24
C ALA A 123 26.30 -8.47 14.78
N GLY A 124 26.08 -7.47 13.92
CA GLY A 124 26.51 -7.50 12.52
C GLY A 124 28.02 -7.54 12.33
N PHE A 125 28.77 -6.82 13.19
CA PHE A 125 30.23 -6.86 13.19
C PHE A 125 30.78 -8.19 13.75
N ALA A 126 30.03 -8.88 14.60
CA ALA A 126 30.39 -10.21 15.09
C ALA A 126 30.11 -11.34 14.07
N LEU A 127 29.34 -11.08 13.01
CA LEU A 127 29.11 -12.08 11.96
C LEU A 127 30.37 -12.30 11.10
N PRO A 128 30.52 -13.47 10.46
CA PRO A 128 31.57 -13.70 9.47
C PRO A 128 31.55 -12.66 8.35
N ALA A 129 32.71 -12.47 7.70
CA ALA A 129 32.80 -11.62 6.52
C ALA A 129 31.84 -12.13 5.43
N VAL A 130 31.11 -11.20 4.82
CA VAL A 130 30.22 -11.49 3.69
C VAL A 130 30.96 -11.04 2.43
N ASP A 131 30.85 -11.82 1.36
CA ASP A 131 31.46 -11.48 0.08
C ASP A 131 30.87 -10.18 -0.48
N ALA A 132 31.74 -9.22 -0.84
CA ALA A 132 31.34 -7.91 -1.33
C ALA A 132 30.81 -7.97 -2.77
N GLU A 133 31.43 -8.76 -3.65
CA GLU A 133 31.06 -8.84 -5.07
C GLU A 133 29.66 -9.43 -5.25
N ALA A 134 29.37 -10.55 -4.55
CA ALA A 134 28.05 -11.16 -4.55
C ALA A 134 26.93 -10.21 -4.07
N THR A 135 27.26 -9.22 -3.23
CA THR A 135 26.27 -8.24 -2.75
C THR A 135 26.04 -7.10 -3.73
N GLN A 136 27.01 -6.77 -4.60
CA GLN A 136 26.88 -5.69 -5.57
C GLN A 136 26.08 -6.15 -6.80
N ASP A 137 26.34 -7.37 -7.29
CA ASP A 137 25.64 -7.95 -8.44
C ASP A 137 24.13 -8.09 -8.23
N ALA A 138 23.72 -8.50 -7.03
CA ALA A 138 22.31 -8.63 -6.67
C ALA A 138 21.54 -7.30 -6.68
N GLU A 139 22.22 -6.16 -6.48
CA GLU A 139 21.58 -4.84 -6.46
C GLU A 139 21.57 -4.17 -7.83
N ALA A 140 22.62 -4.36 -8.64
CA ALA A 140 22.67 -3.89 -10.02
C ALA A 140 21.55 -4.50 -10.87
N ALA A 141 21.21 -5.77 -10.62
CA ALA A 141 20.08 -6.46 -11.25
C ALA A 141 18.69 -5.85 -10.92
N ALA A 142 18.59 -4.93 -9.95
CA ALA A 142 17.32 -4.35 -9.48
C ALA A 142 17.00 -2.93 -10.00
N ALA A 143 17.78 -2.37 -10.94
CA ALA A 143 17.76 -0.94 -11.30
C ALA A 143 16.50 -0.44 -12.05
N ALA A 144 16.02 -1.13 -13.10
CA ALA A 144 14.85 -0.68 -13.88
C ALA A 144 13.47 -0.76 -13.16
N PRO A 145 13.16 -1.80 -12.33
CA PRO A 145 11.96 -1.82 -11.50
C PRO A 145 11.93 -0.73 -10.40
N GLN A 146 13.05 -0.04 -10.18
CA GLN A 146 13.21 0.92 -9.11
C GLN A 146 12.50 2.25 -9.40
N ALA A 147 12.53 2.75 -10.64
CA ALA A 147 11.94 4.06 -10.96
C ALA A 147 10.40 4.04 -10.91
N ALA A 148 9.78 2.99 -11.45
CA ALA A 148 8.34 2.74 -11.29
C ALA A 148 7.95 2.60 -9.81
N GLY A 149 8.75 1.87 -9.05
CA GLY A 149 8.58 1.72 -7.61
C GLY A 149 8.67 3.04 -6.87
N VAL A 150 9.65 3.89 -7.20
CA VAL A 150 9.84 5.20 -6.58
C VAL A 150 8.68 6.14 -6.92
N ALA A 151 8.24 6.18 -8.19
CA ALA A 151 7.07 6.96 -8.59
C ALA A 151 5.82 6.57 -7.78
N ALA A 152 5.55 5.27 -7.64
CA ALA A 152 4.42 4.76 -6.88
C ALA A 152 4.55 5.04 -5.37
N CYS A 153 5.71 4.73 -4.78
CA CYS A 153 5.97 4.92 -3.37
C CYS A 153 5.91 6.40 -2.96
N ALA A 154 6.46 7.29 -3.78
CA ALA A 154 6.42 8.72 -3.49
C ALA A 154 5.01 9.30 -3.66
N ALA A 155 4.26 8.86 -4.68
CA ALA A 155 2.87 9.25 -4.86
C ALA A 155 2.01 8.86 -3.64
N CYS A 156 2.13 7.60 -3.17
CA CYS A 156 1.40 7.13 -1.99
C CYS A 156 1.96 7.64 -0.65
N ARG A 157 3.10 8.35 -0.70
CA ARG A 157 3.98 8.70 0.42
C ARG A 157 4.24 7.51 1.34
N GLY A 158 4.65 6.38 0.77
CA GLY A 158 5.04 5.19 1.54
C GLY A 158 3.91 4.60 2.39
N TRP A 159 2.68 4.48 1.87
CA TRP A 159 1.53 3.95 2.62
C TRP A 159 1.86 2.65 3.38
N CYS A 160 2.60 1.72 2.75
CA CYS A 160 3.01 0.47 3.39
C CYS A 160 4.09 0.63 4.47
N CYS A 161 4.86 1.73 4.49
CA CYS A 161 5.87 2.01 5.52
C CYS A 161 5.26 2.20 6.91
N GLN A 162 3.94 2.42 7.01
CA GLN A 162 3.22 2.42 8.28
C GLN A 162 3.37 1.09 9.05
N HIS A 163 3.52 -0.03 8.35
CA HIS A 163 3.70 -1.34 8.98
C HIS A 163 5.08 -1.49 9.64
N GLY A 164 6.02 -0.58 9.36
CA GLY A 164 7.31 -0.50 10.04
C GLY A 164 7.27 0.21 11.39
N ALA A 165 6.11 0.74 11.80
CA ALA A 165 5.95 1.30 13.14
C ALA A 165 6.28 0.25 14.21
N GLY A 166 7.19 0.58 15.13
CA GLY A 166 7.63 -0.33 16.19
C GLY A 166 8.44 -1.54 15.71
N ARG A 167 8.83 -1.60 14.43
CA ARG A 167 9.62 -2.70 13.86
C ARG A 167 11.10 -2.36 13.66
N MET A 168 11.56 -1.24 14.22
CA MET A 168 12.95 -0.79 14.20
C MET A 168 13.59 -0.81 12.79
N ALA A 169 12.84 -0.27 11.81
CA ALA A 169 13.21 -0.26 10.39
C ALA A 169 13.49 -1.63 9.76
N PHE A 170 13.12 -2.73 10.44
CA PHE A 170 13.40 -4.12 10.09
C PHE A 170 14.90 -4.43 9.92
N LEU A 171 15.78 -3.58 10.47
CA LEU A 171 17.22 -3.78 10.36
C LEU A 171 17.64 -5.01 11.18
N SER A 172 18.51 -5.82 10.58
CA SER A 172 19.06 -7.02 11.18
C SER A 172 20.58 -7.01 11.14
N ALA A 173 21.20 -7.87 11.95
CA ALA A 173 22.66 -8.05 11.93
C ALA A 173 23.19 -8.43 10.54
N LYS A 174 22.40 -9.17 9.75
CA LYS A 174 22.75 -9.54 8.37
C LYS A 174 22.76 -8.33 7.44
N ASP A 175 21.86 -7.37 7.64
CA ASP A 175 21.86 -6.12 6.87
C ASP A 175 23.14 -5.33 7.16
N ILE A 176 23.55 -5.23 8.43
CA ILE A 176 24.80 -4.56 8.82
C ILE A 176 26.03 -5.28 8.27
N ALA A 177 26.09 -6.61 8.37
CA ALA A 177 27.22 -7.38 7.82
C ALA A 177 27.38 -7.14 6.30
N ARG A 178 26.27 -6.98 5.57
CA ARG A 178 26.28 -6.59 4.16
C ARG A 178 26.79 -5.16 3.94
N GLN A 179 26.37 -4.20 4.78
CA GLN A 179 26.88 -2.83 4.69
C GLN A 179 28.38 -2.75 4.98
N ARG A 180 28.88 -3.57 5.91
CA ARG A 180 30.32 -3.69 6.20
C ARG A 180 31.09 -4.21 4.99
N ALA A 181 30.60 -5.24 4.31
CA ALA A 181 31.24 -5.74 3.08
C ALA A 181 31.35 -4.66 1.99
N ARG A 182 30.39 -3.72 1.95
CA ARG A 182 30.35 -2.62 0.98
C ARG A 182 31.14 -1.38 1.39
N ARG A 183 31.51 -1.29 2.66
CA ARG A 183 32.26 -0.18 3.27
C ARG A 183 33.31 -0.77 4.21
N PRO A 184 34.32 -1.46 3.67
CA PRO A 184 35.33 -2.15 4.48
C PRO A 184 36.11 -1.18 5.40
N GLU A 185 36.15 0.10 5.06
CA GLU A 185 36.74 1.17 5.87
C GLU A 185 35.88 1.64 7.04
N ALA A 186 34.58 1.33 7.04
CA ALA A 186 33.65 1.77 8.08
C ALA A 186 33.69 0.81 9.28
N ASP A 187 34.09 1.35 10.43
CA ASP A 187 33.95 0.65 11.71
C ASP A 187 32.52 0.69 12.26
N ALA A 188 32.30 0.08 13.43
CA ALA A 188 30.97 0.03 14.06
C ALA A 188 30.44 1.43 14.42
N ALA A 189 31.31 2.37 14.82
CA ALA A 189 30.91 3.72 15.16
C ALA A 189 30.49 4.52 13.92
N ALA A 190 31.24 4.39 12.83
CA ALA A 190 30.90 4.95 11.53
C ALA A 190 29.58 4.38 10.99
N MET A 191 29.35 3.07 11.16
CA MET A 191 28.08 2.44 10.77
C MET A 191 26.89 2.98 11.59
N LEU A 192 27.07 3.16 12.90
CA LEU A 192 26.04 3.78 13.76
C LEU A 192 25.73 5.21 13.32
N ALA A 193 26.76 6.02 13.06
CA ALA A 193 26.60 7.38 12.57
C ALA A 193 25.81 7.41 11.25
N LEU A 194 26.16 6.55 10.30
CA LEU A 194 25.50 6.47 8.99
C LEU A 194 23.97 6.31 9.08
N TYR A 195 23.50 5.44 9.99
CA TYR A 195 22.07 5.22 10.20
C TYR A 195 21.41 6.31 11.05
N ARG A 196 22.11 6.82 12.06
CA ARG A 196 21.63 7.91 12.93
C ARG A 196 21.45 9.21 12.15
N ASP A 197 22.41 9.56 11.31
CA ASP A 197 22.44 10.83 10.56
C ASP A 197 21.36 10.85 9.46
N ALA A 198 20.84 9.68 9.08
CA ALA A 198 19.71 9.56 8.15
C ALA A 198 18.33 9.73 8.84
N LEU A 199 18.26 9.85 10.17
CA LEU A 199 16.99 10.07 10.87
C LEU A 199 16.45 11.48 10.55
N PRO A 200 15.18 11.60 10.11
CA PRO A 200 14.63 12.91 9.81
C PRO A 200 14.18 13.64 11.09
N ASP A 201 14.24 14.97 11.07
CA ASP A 201 13.66 15.82 12.13
C ASP A 201 12.13 15.75 12.19
N ARG A 202 11.50 15.46 11.04
CA ARG A 202 10.06 15.26 10.91
C ARG A 202 9.74 13.93 10.26
N SER A 203 8.86 13.16 10.87
CA SER A 203 8.40 11.87 10.36
C SER A 203 6.88 11.75 10.35
N LEU A 204 6.35 10.82 9.56
CA LEU A 204 4.93 10.52 9.59
C LEU A 204 4.55 9.83 10.89
N HIS A 205 3.62 10.45 11.61
CA HIS A 205 3.18 9.97 12.92
C HIS A 205 2.64 8.52 12.87
N GLY A 206 3.09 7.71 13.82
CA GLY A 206 2.72 6.29 13.93
C GLY A 206 3.24 5.45 12.76
N SER A 207 4.46 5.73 12.28
CA SER A 207 5.11 4.99 11.20
C SER A 207 6.55 4.58 11.54
N CYS A 208 7.29 4.05 10.56
CA CYS A 208 8.72 3.76 10.67
C CYS A 208 9.51 5.05 10.96
N VAL A 209 10.60 4.93 11.72
CA VAL A 209 11.48 6.05 12.11
C VAL A 209 12.06 6.83 10.93
N TYR A 210 12.27 6.17 9.78
CA TYR A 210 12.77 6.79 8.54
C TYR A 210 11.65 7.26 7.60
N HIS A 211 10.38 7.29 8.03
CA HIS A 211 9.28 7.69 7.15
C HIS A 211 9.11 9.21 7.11
N GLY A 212 9.67 9.86 6.08
CA GLY A 212 9.55 11.30 5.84
C GLY A 212 8.36 11.69 4.96
N ALA A 213 8.38 12.92 4.46
CA ALA A 213 7.24 13.53 3.77
C ALA A 213 6.83 12.82 2.46
N GLN A 214 7.80 12.27 1.72
CA GLN A 214 7.60 11.64 0.40
C GLN A 214 7.89 10.13 0.42
N GLY A 215 7.94 9.52 1.61
CA GLY A 215 8.32 8.11 1.80
C GLY A 215 9.59 7.97 2.64
N CYS A 216 10.31 6.86 2.46
CA CYS A 216 11.47 6.55 3.27
C CYS A 216 12.67 7.46 2.93
N VAL A 217 13.17 8.20 3.92
CA VAL A 217 14.35 9.08 3.76
C VAL A 217 15.66 8.32 3.79
N LEU A 218 15.65 7.09 4.32
CA LEU A 218 16.83 6.23 4.31
C LEU A 218 17.14 5.83 2.85
N PRO A 219 18.37 6.03 2.36
CA PRO A 219 18.80 5.58 1.05
C PRO A 219 18.53 4.09 0.85
N ARG A 220 18.11 3.68 -0.35
CA ARG A 220 17.75 2.28 -0.64
C ARG A 220 18.86 1.29 -0.29
N SER A 221 20.11 1.67 -0.59
CA SER A 221 21.30 0.89 -0.27
C SER A 221 21.50 0.63 1.23
N LEU A 222 20.91 1.44 2.11
CA LEU A 222 20.98 1.29 3.57
C LEU A 222 19.74 0.62 4.16
N ARG A 223 18.65 0.52 3.41
CA ARG A 223 17.42 -0.12 3.89
C ARG A 223 17.65 -1.60 4.14
N ALA A 224 16.93 -2.14 5.12
CA ALA A 224 16.88 -3.57 5.36
C ALA A 224 16.43 -4.33 4.10
N GLU A 225 16.92 -5.55 3.93
CA GLU A 225 16.54 -6.42 2.80
C GLU A 225 15.02 -6.56 2.69
N THR A 226 14.34 -6.76 3.83
CA THR A 226 12.88 -6.83 3.89
C THR A 226 12.22 -5.60 3.27
N CYS A 227 12.75 -4.40 3.53
CA CYS A 227 12.23 -3.16 2.96
C CYS A 227 12.51 -3.05 1.45
N ASN A 228 13.63 -3.59 0.97
CA ASN A 228 14.02 -3.55 -0.44
C ASN A 228 13.26 -4.58 -1.28
N ALA A 229 13.02 -5.78 -0.75
CA ALA A 229 12.33 -6.88 -1.40
C ALA A 229 10.80 -6.76 -1.31
N PHE A 230 10.26 -5.99 -0.36
CA PHE A 230 8.82 -5.87 -0.19
C PHE A 230 8.15 -5.21 -1.40
N ARG A 231 7.23 -5.94 -2.02
CA ARG A 231 6.32 -5.45 -3.08
C ARG A 231 4.90 -5.42 -2.54
N CYS A 232 4.35 -4.23 -2.30
CA CYS A 232 2.94 -4.11 -1.91
C CYS A 232 2.01 -4.58 -3.05
N PHE A 233 0.71 -4.70 -2.77
CA PHE A 233 -0.27 -5.10 -3.79
C PHE A 233 -0.19 -4.22 -5.05
N GLU A 234 -0.18 -2.90 -4.87
CA GLU A 234 -0.16 -1.93 -5.97
C GLU A 234 1.12 -2.01 -6.80
N LEU A 235 2.25 -2.22 -6.14
CA LEU A 235 3.53 -2.39 -6.80
C LEU A 235 3.59 -3.67 -7.65
N ARG A 236 3.02 -4.78 -7.14
CA ARG A 236 2.90 -6.04 -7.92
C ARG A 236 1.96 -5.88 -9.12
N GLU A 237 0.88 -5.12 -8.97
CA GLU A 237 -0.04 -4.81 -10.07
C GLU A 237 0.65 -3.94 -11.13
N ILE A 238 1.45 -2.95 -10.72
CA ILE A 238 2.27 -2.16 -11.63
C ILE A 238 3.27 -3.04 -12.37
N ASP A 239 4.00 -3.92 -11.68
CA ASP A 239 4.98 -4.83 -12.29
C ASP A 239 4.31 -5.71 -13.36
N GLN A 240 3.16 -6.31 -13.02
CA GLN A 240 2.38 -7.13 -13.96
C GLN A 240 1.87 -6.32 -15.15
N ALA A 241 1.37 -5.11 -14.93
CA ALA A 241 0.84 -4.27 -15.99
C ALA A 241 1.94 -3.79 -16.94
N LEU A 242 3.12 -3.42 -16.41
CA LEU A 242 4.29 -3.11 -17.21
C LEU A 242 4.76 -4.32 -18.00
N ALA A 243 4.84 -5.52 -17.39
CA ALA A 243 5.27 -6.74 -18.08
C ALA A 243 4.32 -7.16 -19.22
N ARG A 244 3.02 -6.89 -19.08
CA ARG A 244 1.99 -7.19 -20.10
C ARG A 244 1.87 -6.11 -21.19
N SER A 245 2.52 -4.96 -21.02
CA SER A 245 2.42 -3.83 -21.95
C SER A 245 3.78 -3.50 -22.58
N ARG A 246 3.77 -2.86 -23.74
CA ARG A 246 5.00 -2.24 -24.29
C ARG A 246 5.15 -0.78 -23.85
N ARG A 247 4.32 -0.31 -22.93
CA ARG A 247 4.32 1.08 -22.46
C ARG A 247 5.51 1.30 -21.54
N ARG A 248 6.27 2.35 -21.82
CA ARG A 248 7.46 2.75 -21.03
C ARG A 248 7.18 3.97 -20.16
N ARG A 249 6.02 4.60 -20.31
CA ARG A 249 5.57 5.72 -19.46
C ARG A 249 4.56 5.22 -18.44
N LEU A 250 4.72 5.63 -17.19
CA LEU A 250 3.85 5.26 -16.08
C LEU A 250 3.39 6.52 -15.35
N VAL A 251 2.09 6.58 -15.07
CA VAL A 251 1.47 7.54 -14.15
C VAL A 251 0.76 6.76 -13.06
N VAL A 252 1.10 7.04 -11.81
CA VAL A 252 0.47 6.46 -10.62
C VAL A 252 -0.30 7.54 -9.90
N VAL A 253 -1.61 7.38 -9.76
CA VAL A 253 -2.50 8.31 -9.05
C VAL A 253 -2.71 7.80 -7.63
N ALA A 254 -2.17 8.52 -6.65
CA ALA A 254 -2.42 8.21 -5.25
C ALA A 254 -3.73 8.86 -4.78
N ARG A 255 -4.60 8.07 -4.16
CA ARG A 255 -5.94 8.48 -3.74
C ARG A 255 -6.25 8.11 -2.30
N ASN A 256 -7.07 8.93 -1.64
CA ASN A 256 -7.73 8.56 -0.40
C ASN A 256 -9.22 8.33 -0.68
N GLY A 257 -9.68 7.09 -0.53
CA GLY A 257 -11.01 6.68 -0.95
C GLY A 257 -11.24 7.01 -2.43
N GLY A 258 -12.26 7.85 -2.69
CA GLY A 258 -12.60 8.33 -4.03
C GLY A 258 -11.88 9.61 -4.48
N ARG A 259 -10.96 10.17 -3.67
CA ARG A 259 -10.34 11.48 -3.93
C ARG A 259 -8.88 11.33 -4.35
N PRO A 260 -8.48 11.78 -5.56
CA PRO A 260 -7.06 11.85 -5.94
C PRO A 260 -6.33 12.90 -5.08
N ARG A 261 -5.09 12.62 -4.71
CA ARG A 261 -4.29 13.45 -3.78
C ARG A 261 -2.91 13.80 -4.29
N ALA A 262 -2.28 12.90 -5.03
CA ALA A 262 -0.99 13.13 -5.66
C ALA A 262 -0.85 12.22 -6.87
N PHE A 263 0.11 12.52 -7.74
CA PHE A 263 0.58 11.59 -8.74
C PHE A 263 2.09 11.41 -8.66
N GLY A 264 2.55 10.25 -9.12
CA GLY A 264 3.92 9.97 -9.50
C GLY A 264 3.96 9.63 -10.99
N ALA A 265 4.92 10.18 -11.73
CA ALA A 265 5.04 10.00 -13.16
C ALA A 265 6.49 9.69 -13.52
N VAL A 266 6.71 8.74 -14.43
CA VAL A 266 8.05 8.37 -14.89
C VAL A 266 8.02 7.84 -16.32
N ASP A 267 9.01 8.24 -17.12
CA ASP A 267 9.38 7.58 -18.37
C ASP A 267 10.54 6.63 -18.04
N LEU A 268 10.32 5.33 -18.18
CA LEU A 268 11.29 4.30 -17.81
C LEU A 268 12.53 4.32 -18.70
N ASP A 269 12.40 4.68 -19.98
CA ASP A 269 13.57 4.81 -20.86
C ASP A 269 14.42 6.01 -20.45
N ARG A 270 13.77 7.09 -20.03
CA ARG A 270 14.47 8.25 -19.45
C ARG A 270 15.11 7.89 -18.12
N ALA A 271 14.40 7.16 -17.26
CA ALA A 271 14.92 6.73 -15.96
C ALA A 271 16.11 5.77 -16.09
N ASP A 272 16.15 4.93 -17.13
CA ASP A 272 17.30 4.06 -17.42
C ASP A 272 18.57 4.88 -17.73
N ARG A 273 18.43 6.11 -18.26
CA ARG A 273 19.57 7.01 -18.57
C ARG A 273 19.89 8.01 -17.46
N GLU A 274 18.87 8.57 -16.83
CA GLU A 274 18.98 9.71 -15.89
C GLU A 274 18.76 9.29 -14.42
N GLY A 275 18.48 8.00 -14.18
CA GLY A 275 18.16 7.46 -12.88
C GLY A 275 16.85 8.02 -12.31
N LEU A 276 16.81 8.15 -10.98
CA LEU A 276 15.61 8.59 -10.26
C LEU A 276 15.24 10.07 -10.48
N SER A 277 16.12 10.87 -11.08
CA SER A 277 15.84 12.26 -11.43
C SER A 277 14.72 12.40 -12.49
N ALA A 278 14.45 11.33 -13.24
CA ALA A 278 13.35 11.26 -14.20
C ALA A 278 11.97 11.05 -13.55
N VAL A 279 11.90 10.82 -12.23
CA VAL A 279 10.64 10.62 -11.50
C VAL A 279 10.08 11.99 -11.09
N THR A 280 8.85 12.27 -11.51
CA THR A 280 8.10 13.46 -11.11
C THR A 280 7.02 13.07 -10.11
N VAL A 281 6.87 13.84 -9.03
CA VAL A 281 5.82 13.63 -8.02
C VAL A 281 5.21 14.98 -7.66
N ALA A 282 3.89 15.08 -7.70
CA ALA A 282 3.20 16.33 -7.35
C ALA A 282 1.84 16.08 -6.70
N PRO A 283 1.38 16.99 -5.82
CA PRO A 283 0.02 16.95 -5.28
C PRO A 283 -1.02 17.21 -6.37
N ILE A 284 -2.23 16.66 -6.19
CA ILE A 284 -3.39 16.91 -7.04
C ILE A 284 -4.34 17.83 -6.25
N GLY A 285 -4.63 19.01 -6.80
CA GLY A 285 -5.63 19.93 -6.22
C GLY A 285 -5.16 20.77 -5.03
N GLY A 286 -3.85 20.84 -4.76
CA GLY A 286 -3.27 21.77 -3.78
C GLY A 286 -2.48 22.85 -4.49
N GLY A 287 -2.93 24.10 -4.41
CA GLY A 287 -2.04 25.24 -4.62
C GLY A 287 -0.88 25.23 -3.60
N PRO A 288 0.19 26.01 -3.84
CA PRO A 288 1.32 26.07 -2.92
C PRO A 288 0.86 26.71 -1.60
N GLY A 289 0.68 25.93 -0.53
CA GLY A 289 0.29 26.49 0.76
C GLY A 289 -0.47 25.52 1.65
N GLY A 290 0.26 24.74 2.42
CA GLY A 290 -0.27 23.92 3.51
C GLY A 290 0.88 23.50 4.43
N GLY A 291 1.79 24.43 4.68
CA GLY A 291 2.77 24.33 5.74
C GLY A 291 2.23 25.10 6.93
N ASP A 292 1.90 24.37 7.98
CA ASP A 292 2.09 24.74 9.39
C ASP A 292 2.48 23.45 10.12
#